data_AF-A0A8T5MEM7-F1
#
_entry.id   AF-A0A8T5MEM7-F1
#
_cell.length_a   1.000
_cell.length_b   1.000
_cell.length_c   1.000
_cell.angle_alpha   90.00
_cell.angle_beta   90.00
_cell.angle_gamma   90.00
#
_symmetry.space_group_name_H-M   'P 1'
#
loop_
_entity.id
_entity.type
_entity.pdbx_description
1 polymer ?
#
loop_
_entity_poly.entity_id
_entity_poly.type
_entity_poly.pdbx_seq_one_letter_code
_entity_poly.pdbx_strand_id
1 'polypeptide(L)'
;MEKGFVVQLSPELFKVKTEIESELLNGNKTNEKLYSLILKAIEFLKEKRTGLPISKKLPIYNYYSEKYGITNLFMIKLTKGSRGFYTNVSGGQMKILQIILEVEEEHKNYEKKGHY
;
A
#
# COMPACT_ATOMS: atom_id res chain seq x y z
N MET A 1 -16.85 -3.88 21.85
CA MET A 1 -17.12 -4.04 20.41
C MET A 1 -15.83 -3.77 19.64
N GLU A 2 -15.27 -4.77 18.97
CA GLU A 2 -14.07 -4.58 18.13
C GLU A 2 -14.44 -3.83 16.84
N LYS A 3 -13.62 -2.85 16.45
CA LYS A 3 -13.74 -2.22 15.14
C LYS A 3 -13.31 -3.22 14.08
N GLY A 4 -14.15 -3.45 13.06
CA GLY A 4 -13.80 -4.29 11.92
C GLY A 4 -12.85 -3.56 10.98
N PHE A 5 -11.80 -4.23 10.52
CA PHE A 5 -10.91 -3.70 9.48
C PHE A 5 -11.24 -4.36 8.14
N VAL A 6 -11.30 -3.57 7.08
CA VAL A 6 -11.52 -4.04 5.71
C VAL A 6 -10.40 -3.52 4.84
N VAL A 7 -9.68 -4.43 4.20
CA VAL A 7 -8.53 -4.10 3.33
C VAL A 7 -9.02 -3.88 1.91
N GLN A 8 -8.57 -2.78 1.29
CA GLN A 8 -8.84 -2.43 -0.10
C GLN A 8 -7.55 -1.95 -0.78
N LEU A 9 -7.53 -2.00 -2.11
CA LEU A 9 -6.49 -1.39 -2.93
C LEU A 9 -7.00 -0.06 -3.47
N SER A 10 -6.09 0.90 -3.70
CA SER A 10 -6.39 2.07 -4.52
C SER A 10 -6.83 1.64 -5.93
N PRO A 11 -7.62 2.45 -6.65
CA PRO A 11 -8.01 2.13 -8.03
C PRO A 11 -6.82 1.82 -8.93
N GLU A 12 -5.73 2.57 -8.80
CA GLU A 12 -4.50 2.37 -9.58
C GLU A 12 -3.83 1.05 -9.23
N LEU A 13 -3.66 0.74 -7.94
CA LEU A 13 -3.00 -0.49 -7.50
C LEU A 13 -3.85 -1.73 -7.82
N PHE A 14 -5.18 -1.61 -7.76
CA PHE A 14 -6.09 -2.66 -8.19
C PHE A 14 -5.94 -2.96 -9.68
N LYS A 15 -5.86 -1.92 -10.52
CA LYS A 15 -5.63 -2.07 -11.96
C LYS A 15 -4.30 -2.75 -12.23
N VAL A 16 -3.21 -2.27 -11.61
CA VAL A 16 -1.86 -2.87 -11.72
C VAL A 16 -1.89 -4.34 -11.33
N LYS A 17 -2.49 -4.70 -10.19
CA LYS A 17 -2.60 -6.09 -9.75
C LYS A 17 -3.30 -6.96 -10.79
N THR A 18 -4.41 -6.48 -11.36
CA THR A 18 -5.23 -7.22 -12.33
C THR A 18 -4.50 -7.42 -13.66
N GLU A 19 -3.74 -6.42 -14.10
CA GLU A 19 -2.87 -6.52 -15.28
C GLU A 19 -1.79 -7.59 -15.08
N ILE A 20 -1.10 -7.57 -13.91
CA ILE A 20 -0.08 -8.58 -13.59
C ILE A 20 -0.70 -9.98 -13.49
N GLU A 21 -1.90 -10.13 -12.93
CA GLU A 21 -2.61 -11.42 -12.92
C GLU A 21 -2.84 -11.96 -14.33
N SER A 22 -3.22 -11.07 -15.27
CA SER A 22 -3.39 -11.44 -16.68
C SER A 22 -2.07 -11.83 -17.35
N GLU A 23 -0.98 -11.14 -17.04
CA GLU A 23 0.37 -11.51 -17.51
C GLU A 23 0.79 -12.89 -17.02
N LEU A 24 0.61 -13.16 -15.72
CA LEU A 24 0.98 -14.42 -15.09
C LEU A 24 0.19 -15.61 -15.66
N LEU A 25 -1.12 -15.42 -15.95
CA LEU A 25 -1.95 -16.43 -16.63
C LEU A 25 -1.43 -16.78 -18.02
N ASN A 26 -0.82 -15.81 -18.72
CA ASN A 26 -0.20 -16.01 -20.02
C ASN A 26 1.26 -16.50 -19.92
N GLY A 27 1.74 -16.83 -18.72
CA GLY A 27 3.12 -17.31 -18.47
C GLY A 27 4.18 -16.21 -18.42
N ASN A 28 3.80 -14.93 -18.54
CA ASN A 28 4.72 -13.80 -18.40
C ASN A 28 4.97 -13.51 -16.91
N LYS A 29 6.21 -13.73 -16.46
CA LYS A 29 6.61 -13.58 -15.05
C LYS A 29 7.32 -12.25 -14.74
N THR A 30 7.34 -11.30 -15.68
CA THR A 30 8.08 -10.04 -15.53
C THR A 30 7.74 -9.31 -14.22
N ASN A 31 6.46 -9.32 -13.81
CA ASN A 31 5.97 -8.61 -12.63
C ASN A 31 5.64 -9.53 -11.44
N GLU A 32 6.10 -10.79 -11.44
CA GLU A 32 5.81 -11.77 -10.38
C GLU A 32 6.24 -11.27 -8.98
N LYS A 33 7.37 -10.56 -8.91
CA LYS A 33 7.87 -9.98 -7.66
C LYS A 33 6.97 -8.88 -7.11
N LEU A 34 6.55 -7.93 -7.95
CA LEU A 34 5.62 -6.89 -7.55
C LEU A 34 4.29 -7.49 -7.08
N TYR A 35 3.77 -8.48 -7.81
CA TYR A 35 2.56 -9.20 -7.42
C TYR A 35 2.68 -9.84 -6.04
N SER A 36 3.80 -10.54 -5.77
CA SER A 36 4.07 -11.13 -4.45
C SER A 36 4.10 -10.07 -3.35
N LEU A 37 4.67 -8.88 -3.60
CA LEU A 37 4.71 -7.79 -2.63
C LEU A 37 3.33 -7.20 -2.36
N ILE A 38 2.47 -7.07 -3.38
CA ILE A 38 1.08 -6.65 -3.22
C ILE A 38 0.32 -7.65 -2.34
N LEU A 39 0.45 -8.95 -2.60
CA LEU A 39 -0.17 -9.99 -1.78
C LEU A 39 0.33 -9.95 -0.33
N LYS A 40 1.63 -9.74 -0.10
CA LYS A 40 2.20 -9.58 1.24
C LYS A 40 1.64 -8.37 1.97
N ALA A 41 1.41 -7.25 1.28
CA ALA A 41 0.81 -6.06 1.88
C ALA A 41 -0.66 -6.30 2.27
N ILE A 42 -1.42 -7.00 1.44
CA ILE A 42 -2.81 -7.41 1.73
C ILE A 42 -2.84 -8.31 2.97
N GLU A 43 -1.99 -9.34 3.00
CA GLU A 43 -1.97 -10.30 4.10
C GLU A 43 -1.53 -9.65 5.42
N PHE A 44 -0.55 -8.74 5.37
CA PHE A 44 -0.12 -7.97 6.52
C PHE A 44 -1.30 -7.27 7.23
N LEU A 45 -2.18 -6.63 6.46
CA LEU A 45 -3.33 -5.93 7.02
C LEU A 45 -4.46 -6.88 7.43
N LYS A 46 -4.68 -7.99 6.69
CA LYS A 46 -5.67 -9.03 7.06
C LYS A 46 -5.36 -9.68 8.41
N GLU A 47 -4.08 -9.86 8.71
CA GLU A 47 -3.61 -10.34 10.02
C GLU A 47 -3.71 -9.28 11.13
N LYS A 48 -4.40 -8.15 10.88
CA LYS A 48 -4.59 -7.02 11.81
C LYS A 48 -3.26 -6.39 12.27
N ARG A 49 -2.17 -6.52 11.49
CA ARG A 49 -0.91 -5.83 11.77
C ARG A 49 -1.00 -4.36 11.39
N THR A 50 -0.18 -3.53 12.04
CA THR A 50 -0.16 -2.08 11.83
C THR A 50 1.21 -1.64 11.31
N GLY A 51 1.22 -0.82 10.26
CA GLY A 51 2.44 -0.23 9.72
C GLY A 51 2.97 0.93 10.56
N LEU A 52 4.14 1.42 10.19
CA LEU A 52 4.76 2.57 10.84
C LEU A 52 4.08 3.86 10.35
N PRO A 53 3.59 4.74 11.24
CA PRO A 53 3.01 6.01 10.83
C PRO A 53 4.09 6.91 10.20
N ILE A 54 3.73 7.59 9.11
CA ILE A 54 4.58 8.57 8.46
C ILE A 54 4.19 9.97 8.93
N SER A 55 5.18 10.74 9.40
CA SER A 55 4.98 12.11 9.86
C SER A 55 4.54 13.02 8.70
N LYS A 56 3.55 13.89 8.97
CA LYS A 56 3.05 14.89 8.02
C LYS A 56 4.09 15.92 7.58
N LYS A 57 5.21 16.01 8.30
CA LYS A 57 6.32 16.91 7.97
C LYS A 57 7.28 16.33 6.92
N LEU A 58 7.19 15.03 6.62
CA LEU A 58 8.10 14.38 5.68
C LEU A 58 7.62 14.62 4.24
N PRO A 59 8.52 14.89 3.27
CA PRO A 59 8.12 15.17 1.89
C PRO A 59 7.33 14.04 1.24
N ILE A 60 7.61 12.79 1.61
CA ILE A 60 6.83 11.64 1.12
C ILE A 60 5.36 11.71 1.54
N TYR A 61 5.05 12.27 2.71
CA TYR A 61 3.66 12.48 3.10
C TYR A 61 2.98 13.43 2.12
N ASN A 62 3.66 14.50 1.72
CA ASN A 62 3.13 15.50 0.79
C ASN A 62 2.75 14.84 -0.54
N TYR A 63 3.64 14.02 -1.11
CA TYR A 63 3.36 13.24 -2.34
C TYR A 63 2.03 12.48 -2.26
N TYR A 64 1.83 11.69 -1.20
CA TYR A 64 0.59 10.91 -1.06
C TYR A 64 -0.61 11.78 -0.72
N SER A 65 -0.42 12.84 0.06
CA SER A 65 -1.51 13.75 0.43
C SER A 65 -2.04 14.54 -0.78
N GLU A 66 -1.15 14.99 -1.66
CA GLU A 66 -1.49 15.70 -2.90
C GLU A 66 -2.14 14.75 -3.91
N LYS A 67 -1.60 13.53 -4.06
CA LYS A 67 -2.08 12.56 -5.03
C LYS A 67 -3.39 11.88 -4.64
N TYR A 68 -3.56 11.54 -3.36
CA TYR A 68 -4.66 10.71 -2.87
C TYR A 68 -5.59 11.42 -1.87
N GLY A 69 -5.32 12.68 -1.51
CA GLY A 69 -6.17 13.44 -0.58
C GLY A 69 -6.19 12.88 0.86
N ILE A 70 -5.13 12.18 1.28
CA ILE A 70 -5.11 11.48 2.57
C ILE A 70 -4.76 12.40 3.75
N THR A 71 -5.30 12.05 4.92
CA THR A 71 -5.06 12.77 6.19
C THR A 71 -4.18 12.00 7.18
N ASN A 72 -3.81 10.77 6.82
CA ASN A 72 -2.94 9.87 7.55
C ASN A 72 -2.27 8.89 6.57
N LEU A 73 -1.02 8.50 6.86
CA LEU A 73 -0.21 7.64 6.01
C LEU A 73 0.58 6.67 6.88
N PHE A 74 0.62 5.41 6.45
CA PHE A 74 1.36 4.35 7.12
C PHE A 74 2.23 3.60 6.12
N MET A 75 3.38 3.12 6.60
CA MET A 75 4.35 2.36 5.82
C MET A 75 4.48 0.94 6.36
N ILE A 76 4.38 -0.05 5.47
CA ILE A 76 4.63 -1.46 5.73
C ILE A 76 6.05 -1.79 5.23
N LYS A 77 6.88 -2.38 6.09
CA LYS A 77 8.17 -2.95 5.69
C LYS A 77 7.95 -4.37 5.16
N LEU A 78 7.85 -4.53 3.84
CA LEU A 78 7.56 -5.83 3.20
C LEU A 78 8.80 -6.72 3.09
N THR A 79 9.95 -6.11 2.78
CA THR A 79 11.27 -6.76 2.74
C THR A 79 12.33 -5.76 3.22
N LYS A 80 13.63 -6.06 3.07
CA LYS A 80 14.70 -5.09 3.34
C LYS A 80 14.56 -3.84 2.46
N GLY A 81 14.25 -4.01 1.17
CA GLY A 81 14.17 -2.92 0.19
C GLY A 81 12.75 -2.46 -0.16
N SER A 82 11.73 -3.30 0.03
CA SER A 82 10.38 -3.02 -0.48
C SER A 82 9.46 -2.42 0.60
N ARG A 83 8.55 -1.54 0.19
CA ARG A 83 7.64 -0.81 1.09
C ARG A 83 6.22 -0.81 0.54
N GLY A 84 5.23 -0.99 1.40
CA GLY A 84 3.82 -0.74 1.06
C GLY A 84 3.33 0.51 1.78
N PHE A 85 2.43 1.28 1.17
CA PHE A 85 1.86 2.48 1.77
C PHE A 85 0.34 2.37 1.84
N TYR A 86 -0.24 2.71 2.99
CA TYR A 86 -1.68 2.66 3.16
C TYR A 86 -2.21 3.80 4.02
N THR A 87 -3.51 4.05 3.91
CA THR A 87 -4.25 5.01 4.71
C THR A 87 -5.45 4.34 5.37
N ASN A 88 -5.90 4.89 6.50
CA ASN A 88 -7.11 4.47 7.18
C ASN A 88 -8.23 5.49 6.96
N VAL A 89 -9.41 5.01 6.56
CA VAL A 89 -10.61 5.83 6.36
C VAL A 89 -11.77 5.26 7.18
N SER A 90 -12.65 6.13 7.68
CA SER A 90 -13.87 5.69 8.38
C SER A 90 -14.80 4.97 7.40
N GLY A 91 -15.12 3.70 7.69
CA GLY A 91 -15.98 2.83 6.89
C GLY A 91 -17.40 2.70 7.45
N GLY A 92 -17.92 3.75 8.09
CA GLY A 92 -19.17 3.72 8.85
C GLY A 92 -18.94 3.55 10.36
N GLN A 93 -19.99 3.24 11.12
CA GLN A 93 -19.98 3.36 12.59
C GLN A 93 -18.96 2.44 13.30
N MET A 94 -18.65 1.27 12.74
CA MET A 94 -17.82 0.24 13.39
C MET A 94 -16.73 -0.35 12.49
N LYS A 95 -16.44 0.29 11.35
CA LYS A 95 -15.48 -0.23 10.36
C LYS A 95 -14.41 0.79 10.02
N ILE A 96 -13.18 0.33 9.82
CA ILE A 96 -12.07 1.10 9.26
C ILE A 96 -11.67 0.46 7.94
N LEU A 97 -11.66 1.26 6.88
CA LEU A 97 -11.12 0.87 5.58
C LEU A 97 -9.61 1.12 5.60
N GLN A 98 -8.82 0.10 5.29
CA GLN A 98 -7.38 0.20 5.13
C GLN A 98 -7.06 0.11 3.65
N ILE A 99 -6.81 1.26 3.03
CA ILE A 99 -6.62 1.38 1.59
C ILE A 99 -5.12 1.38 1.30
N ILE A 100 -4.62 0.32 0.66
CA ILE A 100 -3.24 0.23 0.18
C ILE A 100 -3.14 1.10 -1.07
N LEU A 101 -2.34 2.16 -0.98
CA LEU A 101 -2.18 3.17 -2.01
C LEU A 101 -1.20 2.70 -3.09
N GLU A 102 -0.02 2.28 -2.66
CA GLU A 102 1.10 1.91 -3.53
C GLU A 102 2.00 0.86 -2.88
N VAL A 103 2.70 0.07 -3.70
CA VAL A 103 3.72 -0.91 -3.29
C VAL A 103 4.97 -0.69 -4.12
N GLU A 104 6.08 -0.47 -3.43
CA GLU A 104 7.40 -0.21 -4.02
C GLU A 104 8.31 -1.41 -3.86
N GLU A 105 8.92 -1.82 -4.97
CA GLU A 105 9.87 -2.93 -4.99
C GLU A 105 11.23 -2.56 -4.40
N GLU A 106 11.66 -1.32 -4.59
CA GLU A 106 13.00 -0.84 -4.25
C GLU A 106 12.99 0.36 -3.32
N HIS A 107 14.03 0.45 -2.48
CA HIS A 107 14.17 1.55 -1.53
C HIS A 107 14.38 2.90 -2.23
N LYS A 108 15.03 2.89 -3.39
CA LYS A 108 15.33 4.09 -4.17
C LYS A 108 14.08 4.83 -4.64
N ASN A 109 13.01 4.10 -4.99
CA ASN A 109 11.75 4.72 -5.42
C ASN A 109 11.09 5.47 -4.26
N TYR A 110 11.19 4.91 -3.05
CA TYR A 110 10.78 5.58 -1.82
C TYR A 110 11.61 6.85 -1.56
N GLU A 111 12.94 6.77 -1.68
CA GLU A 111 13.83 7.92 -1.48
C GLU A 111 13.53 9.04 -2.48
N LYS A 112 13.35 8.70 -3.75
CA LYS A 112 12.99 9.65 -4.82
C LYS A 112 11.69 10.40 -4.53
N LYS A 113 10.65 9.70 -4.06
CA LYS A 113 9.36 10.32 -3.68
C LYS A 113 9.47 11.15 -2.41
N GLY A 114 10.36 10.75 -1.50
CA GLY A 114 10.63 11.46 -0.27
C GLY A 114 11.64 12.59 -0.38
N HIS A 115 12.20 12.83 -1.57
CA HIS A 115 13.29 13.79 -1.79
C HIS A 115 14.46 13.60 -0.81
N TYR A 116 14.80 12.34 -0.53
CA TYR A 116 15.94 11.92 0.29
C TYR A 116 17.19 11.67 -0.55
#